data_AF-A0A814FTL3-F1
#
_entry.id   AF-A0A814FTL3-F1
#
_cell.length_a   1.000
_cell.length_b   1.000
_cell.length_c   1.000
_cell.angle_alpha   90.00
_cell.angle_beta   90.00
_cell.angle_gamma   90.00
#
_symmetry.space_group_name_H-M   'P 1'
#
loop_
_entity.id
_entity.type
_entity.pdbx_description
1 polymer ?
#
loop_
_entity_poly.entity_id
_entity_poly.type
_entity_poly.pdbx_seq_one_letter_code
_entity_poly.pdbx_strand_id
1 'polypeptide(L)'
;MTKKLYGNVDSIDERHRHRYEVNPRYIEEFEKAGMKFVGKSDDNQRMEILELDNHPYFVGVQYHPEYISRPLKPSAPYLGLIWAACGELKNVLMHVTKEQMATTDSTRKSSGTFSHKNLFRHT
;
A
#
# COMPACT_ATOMS: atom_id res chain seq x y z
N MET A 1 -6.33 2.08 2.21
CA MET A 1 -5.71 3.35 2.68
C MET A 1 -4.23 3.42 2.33
N THR A 2 -3.48 2.36 2.62
CA THR A 2 -2.03 2.19 2.44
C THR A 2 -1.57 2.46 1.01
N LYS A 3 -2.25 1.93 -0.01
CA LYS A 3 -1.93 2.20 -1.42
C LYS A 3 -1.84 3.70 -1.74
N LYS A 4 -2.73 4.52 -1.18
CA LYS A 4 -2.69 5.98 -1.36
C LYS A 4 -1.48 6.62 -0.67
N LEU A 5 -1.11 6.17 0.54
CA LEU A 5 0.06 6.67 1.26
C LEU A 5 1.37 6.37 0.51
N TYR A 6 1.42 5.24 -0.22
CA TYR A 6 2.50 4.91 -1.13
C TYR A 6 2.40 5.60 -2.50
N GLY A 7 1.45 6.52 -2.71
CA GLY A 7 1.31 7.25 -3.97
C GLY A 7 0.61 6.46 -5.08
N ASN A 8 -0.24 5.51 -4.74
CA ASN A 8 -1.02 4.68 -5.67
C ASN A 8 -0.20 3.83 -6.66
N VAL A 9 1.03 3.49 -6.29
CA VAL A 9 1.85 2.50 -7.01
C VAL A 9 1.24 1.10 -6.92
N ASP A 10 1.52 0.25 -7.90
CA ASP A 10 1.00 -1.13 -7.96
C ASP A 10 1.84 -2.13 -7.18
N SER A 11 3.12 -1.86 -6.98
CA SER A 11 4.04 -2.67 -6.18
C SER A 11 4.97 -1.78 -5.34
N ILE A 12 5.47 -2.36 -4.25
CA ILE A 12 6.47 -1.75 -3.35
C ILE A 12 7.53 -2.78 -3.01
N ASP A 13 8.78 -2.34 -2.88
CA ASP A 13 9.89 -3.18 -2.42
C ASP A 13 10.19 -2.85 -0.97
N GLU A 14 10.01 -3.84 -0.09
CA GLU A 14 10.19 -3.71 1.35
C GLU A 14 11.06 -4.85 1.89
N ARG A 15 11.59 -4.71 3.11
CA ARG A 15 12.49 -5.70 3.72
C ARG A 15 11.77 -6.53 4.78
N HIS A 16 11.87 -7.85 4.65
CA HIS A 16 11.26 -8.81 5.58
C HIS A 16 12.32 -9.48 6.45
N ARG A 17 11.98 -9.75 7.71
CA ARG A 17 12.83 -10.52 8.63
C ARG A 17 11.98 -11.31 9.62
N HIS A 18 11.06 -12.10 9.07
CA HIS A 18 10.15 -12.95 9.84
C HIS A 18 10.21 -14.40 9.32
N ARG A 19 9.53 -15.33 10.00
CA ARG A 19 9.51 -16.77 9.65
C ARG A 19 8.11 -17.34 9.53
N TYR A 20 7.10 -16.59 9.95
CA TYR A 20 5.74 -17.08 10.10
C TYR A 20 4.80 -16.27 9.22
N GLU A 21 3.91 -16.99 8.57
CA GLU A 21 2.89 -16.46 7.67
C GLU A 21 1.51 -16.73 8.25
N VAL A 22 0.53 -15.90 7.88
CA VAL A 22 -0.87 -16.25 8.15
C VAL A 22 -1.24 -17.50 7.36
N ASN A 23 -1.95 -18.43 8.00
CA ASN A 23 -2.42 -19.63 7.33
C ASN A 23 -3.58 -19.25 6.38
N PRO A 24 -3.48 -19.54 5.06
CA PRO A 24 -4.50 -19.15 4.08
C PRO A 24 -5.91 -19.63 4.39
N ARG A 25 -6.05 -20.72 5.16
CA ARG A 25 -7.35 -21.28 5.55
C ARG A 25 -8.22 -20.32 6.37
N TYR A 26 -7.61 -19.40 7.11
CA TYR A 26 -8.34 -18.47 7.99
C TYR A 26 -8.56 -17.08 7.37
N ILE A 27 -8.08 -16.85 6.14
CA ILE A 27 -8.17 -15.53 5.50
C ILE A 27 -9.62 -15.08 5.36
N GLU A 28 -10.49 -15.98 4.88
CA GLU A 28 -11.90 -15.66 4.67
C GLU A 28 -12.62 -15.32 5.99
N GLU A 29 -12.25 -15.97 7.09
CA GLU A 29 -12.81 -15.68 8.42
C GLU A 29 -12.41 -14.27 8.90
N PHE A 30 -11.15 -13.88 8.69
CA PHE A 30 -10.67 -12.55 9.01
C PHE A 30 -11.35 -11.46 8.16
N GLU A 31 -11.49 -11.71 6.86
CA GLU A 31 -12.15 -10.76 5.94
C GLU A 31 -13.64 -10.58 6.28
N LYS A 32 -14.35 -11.67 6.64
CA LYS A 32 -15.73 -11.60 7.14
C LYS A 32 -15.86 -10.81 8.43
N ALA A 33 -14.82 -10.81 9.27
CA ALA A 33 -14.76 -10.00 10.49
C ALA A 33 -14.35 -8.53 10.24
N GLY A 34 -14.11 -8.13 8.97
CA GLY A 34 -13.79 -6.75 8.59
C GLY A 34 -12.29 -6.44 8.46
N MET A 35 -11.41 -7.43 8.71
CA MET A 35 -9.96 -7.28 8.51
C MET A 35 -9.59 -7.68 7.08
N LYS A 36 -9.22 -6.69 6.27
CA LYS A 36 -8.93 -6.88 4.85
C LYS A 36 -7.45 -7.02 4.61
N PHE A 37 -7.05 -8.03 3.84
CA PHE A 37 -5.68 -8.14 3.35
C PHE A 37 -5.54 -7.37 2.04
N VAL A 38 -4.88 -6.22 2.10
CA VAL A 38 -4.77 -5.24 1.00
C VAL A 38 -3.44 -5.31 0.26
N GLY A 39 -2.45 -6.01 0.81
CA GLY A 39 -1.15 -6.26 0.19
C GLY A 39 -0.80 -7.73 0.27
N LYS A 40 -0.30 -8.28 -0.84
CA LYS A 40 0.06 -9.69 -1.01
C LYS A 40 1.45 -9.78 -1.62
N SER A 41 2.13 -10.90 -1.41
CA SER A 41 3.37 -11.24 -2.11
C SER A 41 3.14 -11.40 -3.62
N ASP A 42 4.20 -11.35 -4.43
CA ASP A 42 4.14 -11.47 -5.89
C ASP A 42 3.48 -12.76 -6.38
N ASP A 43 3.64 -13.85 -5.64
CA ASP A 43 3.02 -15.16 -5.90
C ASP A 43 1.58 -15.27 -5.38
N ASN A 44 1.05 -14.21 -4.77
CA ASN A 44 -0.25 -14.10 -4.10
C ASN A 44 -0.50 -15.13 -2.99
N GLN A 45 0.54 -15.81 -2.48
CA GLN A 45 0.41 -16.84 -1.45
C GLN A 45 0.41 -16.26 -0.03
N ARG A 46 1.06 -15.11 0.18
CA ARG A 46 1.25 -14.52 1.51
C ARG A 46 0.52 -13.19 1.59
N MET A 47 -0.05 -12.93 2.76
CA MET A 47 -0.71 -11.67 3.05
C MET A 47 0.25 -10.78 3.84
N GLU A 48 0.65 -9.68 3.23
CA GLU A 48 1.77 -8.84 3.69
C GLU A 48 1.27 -7.57 4.39
N ILE A 49 0.10 -7.08 4.00
CA ILE A 49 -0.50 -5.85 4.55
C ILE A 49 -1.98 -6.09 4.84
N LEU A 50 -2.41 -5.73 6.04
CA LEU A 50 -3.81 -5.73 6.43
C LEU A 50 -4.30 -4.35 6.87
N GLU A 51 -5.59 -4.13 6.68
CA GLU A 51 -6.33 -2.94 7.14
C GLU A 51 -7.62 -3.39 7.85
N LEU A 52 -8.04 -2.65 8.88
CA LEU A 52 -9.35 -2.85 9.52
C LEU A 52 -10.30 -1.73 9.12
N ASP A 53 -11.47 -2.10 8.61
CA ASP A 53 -12.54 -1.15 8.30
C ASP A 53 -13.03 -0.43 9.57
N ASN A 54 -13.58 0.77 9.42
CA ASN A 54 -14.18 1.57 10.49
C ASN A 54 -13.21 1.97 11.64
N HIS A 55 -11.89 1.85 11.45
CA HIS A 55 -10.88 2.39 12.35
C HIS A 55 -10.13 3.56 11.69
N PRO A 56 -9.83 4.68 12.39
CA PRO A 56 -9.19 5.85 11.79
C PRO A 56 -7.83 5.53 11.15
N TYR A 57 -7.07 4.64 11.79
CA TYR A 57 -5.83 4.10 11.22
C TYR A 57 -5.51 2.76 11.88
N PHE A 58 -5.76 1.65 11.17
CA PHE A 58 -5.36 0.31 11.60
C PHE A 58 -4.68 -0.35 10.42
N VAL A 59 -3.35 -0.40 10.45
CA VAL A 59 -2.53 -0.98 9.41
C VAL A 59 -1.56 -1.95 10.07
N GLY A 60 -1.58 -3.20 9.63
CA GLY A 60 -0.57 -4.19 9.96
C GLY A 60 0.28 -4.45 8.73
N VAL A 61 1.60 -4.47 8.90
CA VAL A 61 2.56 -4.82 7.85
C VAL A 61 3.47 -5.93 8.35
N GLN A 62 3.84 -6.85 7.46
CA GLN A 62 4.75 -7.93 7.80
C GLN A 62 6.23 -7.55 7.61
N TYR A 63 6.51 -6.63 6.68
CA TYR A 63 7.85 -6.06 6.49
C TYR A 63 8.25 -5.08 7.59
N HIS A 64 9.50 -4.62 7.53
CA HIS A 64 10.12 -3.66 8.41
C HIS A 64 10.20 -2.26 7.76
N PRO A 65 9.15 -1.42 7.88
CA PRO A 65 9.12 -0.09 7.26
C PRO A 65 10.23 0.86 7.77
N GLU A 66 10.86 0.54 8.91
CA GLU A 66 11.97 1.27 9.48
C GLU A 66 13.26 1.18 8.66
N TYR A 67 13.49 0.07 7.94
CA TYR A 67 14.78 -0.13 7.27
C TYR A 67 14.96 0.76 6.04
N ILE A 68 13.88 1.06 5.33
CA ILE A 68 13.92 1.89 4.11
C ILE A 68 13.48 3.34 4.35
N SER A 69 13.01 3.67 5.54
CA SER A 69 12.64 5.05 5.91
C SER A 69 13.88 5.97 5.90
N ARG A 70 13.72 7.19 5.38
CA ARG A 70 14.77 8.22 5.30
C ARG A 70 14.20 9.59 5.68
N PRO A 71 15.02 10.55 6.17
CA PRO A 71 14.52 11.87 6.56
C PRO A 71 13.72 12.62 5.48
N LEU A 72 14.16 12.54 4.22
CA LEU A 72 13.47 13.17 3.08
C LEU A 72 12.42 12.27 2.41
N LYS A 73 12.35 11.00 2.81
CA LYS A 73 11.38 10.02 2.30
C LYS A 73 10.98 9.08 3.46
N PRO A 74 10.19 9.59 4.42
CA PRO A 74 9.71 8.77 5.52
C PRO A 74 8.79 7.66 4.99
N SER A 75 8.80 6.50 5.64
CA SER A 75 7.98 5.38 5.20
C SER A 75 6.48 5.66 5.40
N ALA A 76 5.69 5.18 4.45
CA ALA A 76 4.26 5.45 4.38
C ALA A 76 3.46 4.99 5.62
N PRO A 77 3.75 3.81 6.25
CA PRO A 77 3.06 3.42 7.47
C PRO A 77 3.27 4.41 8.63
N TYR A 78 4.49 4.91 8.82
CA TYR A 78 4.75 5.88 9.89
C TYR A 78 4.11 7.24 9.62
N LEU A 79 4.18 7.74 8.38
CA LEU A 79 3.46 8.97 8.02
C LEU A 79 1.96 8.85 8.24
N GLY A 80 1.36 7.75 7.80
CA GLY A 80 -0.06 7.46 8.01
C GLY A 80 -0.45 7.49 9.48
N LEU A 81 0.36 6.84 10.33
CA LEU A 81 0.16 6.81 11.79
C LEU A 81 0.21 8.22 12.40
N ILE A 82 1.21 9.03 12.04
CA ILE A 82 1.35 10.39 12.58
C ILE A 82 0.21 11.30 12.10
N TRP A 83 -0.15 11.25 10.80
CA TRP A 83 -1.29 12.01 10.29
C TRP A 83 -2.60 11.59 10.95
N ALA A 84 -2.77 10.31 11.27
CA ALA A 84 -3.94 9.82 12.01
C ALA A 84 -3.97 10.39 13.44
N ALA A 85 -2.83 10.35 14.13
CA ALA A 85 -2.69 10.90 15.47
C ALA A 85 -2.96 12.41 15.53
N CYS A 86 -2.63 13.14 14.47
CA CYS A 86 -2.93 14.57 14.34
C CYS A 86 -4.35 14.88 13.82
N GLY A 87 -5.14 13.87 13.43
CA GLY A 87 -6.47 14.09 12.83
C GLY A 87 -6.46 14.54 11.36
N GLU A 88 -5.29 14.59 10.72
CA GLU A 88 -5.09 15.15 9.37
C GLU A 88 -5.12 14.10 8.26
N LEU A 89 -5.15 12.81 8.60
CA LEU A 89 -5.07 11.71 7.64
C LEU A 89 -6.10 11.82 6.51
N LYS A 90 -7.36 12.15 6.82
CA LYS A 90 -8.41 12.28 5.80
C LYS A 90 -8.09 13.38 4.79
N ASN A 91 -7.60 14.52 5.25
CA ASN A 91 -7.24 15.65 4.40
C ASN A 91 -6.10 15.25 3.45
N VAL A 92 -5.03 14.66 4.00
CA VAL A 92 -3.88 14.18 3.21
C VAL A 92 -4.32 13.19 2.12
N LEU A 93 -5.13 12.19 2.47
CA LEU A 93 -5.60 11.19 1.50
C LEU A 93 -6.48 11.80 0.39
N MET A 94 -7.24 12.86 0.68
CA MET A 94 -8.02 13.60 -0.32
C MET A 94 -7.10 14.37 -1.28
N HIS A 95 -6.06 15.03 -0.78
CA HIS A 95 -5.11 15.78 -1.60
C HIS A 95 -4.32 14.89 -2.57
N VAL A 96 -3.82 13.74 -2.09
CA VAL A 96 -3.13 12.75 -2.94
C VAL A 96 -4.02 12.33 -4.11
N THR A 97 -5.31 12.11 -3.85
CA THR A 97 -6.27 11.71 -4.90
C THR A 97 -6.46 12.82 -5.95
N LYS A 98 -6.50 14.10 -5.53
CA LYS A 98 -6.70 15.25 -6.43
C LYS A 98 -5.49 15.54 -7.31
N GLU A 99 -4.28 15.52 -6.74
CA GLU A 99 -3.04 15.77 -7.50
C GLU A 99 -2.86 14.74 -8.61
N GLN A 100 -3.13 13.47 -8.32
CA GLN A 100 -2.99 12.39 -9.30
C GLN A 100 -4.07 12.42 -10.39
N MET A 101 -5.30 12.82 -10.06
CA MET A 101 -6.35 13.06 -11.07
C MET A 101 -5.92 14.17 -12.04
N ALA A 102 -5.32 15.25 -11.54
CA ALA A 102 -4.78 16.33 -12.38
C ALA A 102 -3.63 15.84 -13.28
N THR A 103 -2.74 14.96 -12.80
CA THR A 103 -1.67 14.36 -13.61
C THR A 103 -2.19 13.35 -14.64
N THR A 104 -3.23 12.59 -14.31
CA THR A 104 -3.81 11.57 -15.21
C THR A 104 -4.59 12.20 -16.37
N ASP A 105 -5.25 13.32 -16.13
CA ASP A 105 -5.98 14.06 -17.18
C ASP A 105 -5.03 14.78 -18.15
N SER A 106 -3.84 15.15 -17.67
CA SER A 106 -2.75 15.67 -18.51
C SER A 106 -2.13 14.60 -19.42
N THR A 107 -2.04 13.35 -18.96
CA THR A 107 -1.42 12.24 -19.72
C THR A 107 -2.37 11.58 -20.73
N ARG A 108 -3.70 11.63 -20.51
CA ARG A 108 -4.71 11.16 -21.49
C ARG A 108 -4.76 12.00 -22.78
N LYS A 109 -4.24 13.23 -22.78
CA LYS A 109 -4.16 14.06 -23.99
C LYS A 109 -2.98 13.74 -24.91
N SER A 110 -2.04 12.86 -24.53
CA SER A 110 -0.76 12.73 -25.25
C SER A 110 -0.31 11.33 -25.68
N SER A 111 -1.07 10.24 -25.53
CA SER A 111 -0.59 8.93 -26.03
C SER A 111 -1.67 8.00 -26.56
N GLY A 112 -1.67 7.84 -27.88
CA GLY A 112 -2.24 6.70 -28.58
C GLY A 112 -1.31 5.48 -28.49
N THR A 113 -1.93 4.30 -28.44
CA THR A 113 -1.39 2.95 -28.69
C THR A 113 0.01 2.64 -28.15
N PHE A 114 0.11 1.85 -27.06
CA PHE A 114 1.35 1.15 -26.72
C PHE A 114 1.10 -0.34 -26.42
N SER A 115 1.90 -1.17 -27.09
CA SER A 115 1.82 -2.62 -27.20
C SER A 115 2.52 -3.31 -26.02
N HIS A 116 1.94 -4.41 -25.52
CA HIS A 116 2.56 -5.31 -24.55
C HIS A 116 3.81 -5.97 -25.14
N LYS A 117 4.97 -5.81 -24.48
CA LYS A 117 6.09 -6.77 -24.50
C LYS A 117 7.14 -6.44 -23.42
N ASN A 118 7.48 -7.48 -22.64
CA ASN A 118 8.70 -7.70 -21.85
C ASN A 118 8.80 -6.87 -20.53
N LEU A 119 9.39 -7.34 -19.43
CA LEU A 119 10.45 -8.34 -19.23
C LEU A 119 10.51 -8.75 -17.74
N PHE A 120 10.77 -10.04 -17.47
CA PHE A 120 11.12 -10.60 -16.16
C PHE A 120 12.32 -9.89 -15.49
N ARG A 121 12.30 -9.76 -14.16
CA ARG A 121 13.49 -9.97 -13.32
C ARG A 121 13.16 -10.18 -11.85
N HIS A 122 13.47 -11.39 -11.37
CA HIS A 122 13.62 -11.73 -9.96
C HIS A 122 14.89 -11.09 -9.37
N THR A 123 14.81 -10.75 -8.09
CA THR A 123 15.90 -10.95 -7.12
C THR A 123 15.33 -11.44 -5.82
#